data_AF-A0A942AFA5-F1
#
_entry.id   AF-A0A942AFA5-F1
#
_cell.length_a   1.000
_cell.length_b   1.000
_cell.length_c   1.000
_cell.angle_alpha   90.00
_cell.angle_beta   90.00
_cell.angle_gamma   90.00
#
_symmetry.space_group_name_H-M   'P 1'
#
loop_
_entity.id
_entity.type
_entity.pdbx_description
1 polymer ?
#
loop_
_entity_poly.entity_id
_entity_poly.type
_entity_poly.pdbx_seq_one_letter_code
_entity_poly.pdbx_strand_id
1 'polypeptide(L)'
;MTNTYLIAGQSNALGISPVSDLAQPCEYPGVFLYQASNVSVPFGHTIISVRPGLGIKEDKFGLELGAARACRGERTCLIKYASDGTSLYDRWSPGGRDFLGMKETFLLGMAAFRAAG
;
A
#
# COMPACT_ATOMS: atom_id res chain seq x y z
N MET A 1 5.56 7.34 -18.67
CA MET A 1 4.15 6.99 -18.39
C MET A 1 3.96 6.98 -16.88
N THR A 2 2.76 7.28 -16.40
CA THR A 2 2.42 7.23 -14.97
C THR A 2 1.68 5.93 -14.71
N ASN A 3 2.23 5.08 -13.85
CA ASN A 3 1.67 3.77 -13.55
C ASN A 3 1.01 3.78 -12.16
N THR A 4 -0.11 3.09 -12.03
CA THR A 4 -0.77 2.92 -10.74
C THR A 4 -1.19 1.48 -10.54
N TYR A 5 -0.88 0.93 -9.36
CA TYR A 5 -1.19 -0.43 -8.99
C TYR A 5 -1.95 -0.46 -7.67
N LEU A 6 -2.88 -1.40 -7.51
CA LEU A 6 -3.61 -1.64 -6.26
C LEU A 6 -3.02 -2.84 -5.53
N ILE A 7 -2.66 -2.65 -4.27
CA ILE A 7 -2.31 -3.70 -3.32
C ILE A 7 -3.49 -3.84 -2.37
N ALA A 8 -4.20 -4.97 -2.47
CA ALA A 8 -5.35 -5.27 -1.62
C ALA A 8 -5.27 -6.67 -1.00
N GLY A 9 -5.85 -6.84 0.18
CA GLY A 9 -5.96 -8.13 0.85
C GLY A 9 -5.90 -8.06 2.37
N GLN A 10 -5.44 -9.14 3.00
CA GLN A 10 -5.39 -9.29 4.46
C GLN A 10 -4.03 -8.91 5.08
N SER A 11 -3.66 -9.48 6.24
CA SER A 11 -2.39 -9.26 6.96
C SER A 11 -1.15 -9.25 6.08
N ASN A 12 -1.03 -10.21 5.15
CA ASN A 12 0.17 -10.31 4.31
C ASN A 12 0.30 -9.11 3.34
N ALA A 13 -0.82 -8.62 2.81
CA ALA A 13 -0.86 -7.41 2.00
C ALA A 13 -0.65 -6.16 2.87
N LEU A 14 -1.17 -6.17 4.11
CA LEU A 14 -0.97 -5.11 5.09
C LEU A 14 0.50 -4.96 5.49
N GLY A 15 1.24 -6.07 5.55
CA GLY A 15 2.65 -6.11 5.88
C GLY A 15 2.91 -6.40 7.35
N ILE A 16 3.24 -7.66 7.62
CA ILE A 16 3.55 -8.20 8.94
C ILE A 16 5.01 -8.67 9.06
N SER A 17 5.80 -8.51 8.00
CA SER A 17 7.19 -8.94 7.96
C SER A 17 8.08 -8.01 8.79
N PRO A 18 8.99 -8.51 9.64
CA PRO A 18 9.89 -7.68 10.43
C PRO A 18 10.88 -6.91 9.56
N VAL A 19 11.02 -5.59 9.75
CA VAL A 19 12.07 -4.79 9.09
C VAL A 19 13.47 -5.32 9.41
N SER A 20 13.67 -5.97 10.56
CA SER A 20 14.93 -6.65 10.91
C SER A 20 15.35 -7.74 9.93
N ASP A 21 14.41 -8.28 9.16
CA ASP A 21 14.69 -9.35 8.19
C ASP A 21 15.19 -8.79 6.84
N LEU A 22 15.22 -7.46 6.69
CA LEU A 22 15.77 -6.82 5.51
C LEU A 22 17.30 -6.79 5.57
N ALA A 23 17.93 -7.39 4.56
CA ALA A 23 19.39 -7.43 4.46
C ALA A 23 20.04 -6.04 4.30
N GLN A 24 19.32 -5.06 3.73
CA GLN A 24 19.83 -3.69 3.56
C GLN A 24 18.68 -2.69 3.36
N PRO A 25 18.87 -1.41 3.75
CA PRO A 25 17.98 -0.33 3.36
C PRO A 25 17.90 -0.23 1.83
N CYS A 26 16.71 0.09 1.32
CA CYS A 26 16.46 0.23 -0.10
C CYS A 26 15.62 1.48 -0.36
N GLU A 27 16.04 2.26 -1.33
CA GLU A 27 15.31 3.43 -1.84
C GLU A 27 14.73 3.13 -3.21
N TYR A 28 13.54 3.67 -3.46
CA TYR A 28 12.82 3.47 -4.72
C TYR A 28 12.44 4.82 -5.34
N PRO A 29 13.41 5.57 -5.90
CA PRO A 29 13.12 6.86 -6.53
C PRO A 29 12.06 6.72 -7.62
N GLY A 30 11.06 7.61 -7.59
CA GLY A 30 9.94 7.61 -8.52
C GLY A 30 8.77 6.68 -8.16
N VAL A 31 8.93 5.82 -7.14
CA VAL A 31 7.85 4.96 -6.65
C VAL A 31 7.28 5.52 -5.35
N PHE A 32 5.98 5.75 -5.36
CA PHE A 32 5.23 6.30 -4.26
C PHE A 32 4.21 5.29 -3.74
N LEU A 33 3.82 5.44 -2.48
CA LEU A 33 2.73 4.70 -1.86
C LEU A 33 1.63 5.70 -1.49
N TYR A 34 0.42 5.43 -1.94
CA TYR A 34 -0.79 5.99 -1.35
C TYR A 34 -1.37 4.95 -0.39
N GLN A 35 -1.39 5.28 0.88
CA GLN A 35 -1.97 4.45 1.93
C GLN A 35 -3.26 5.09 2.40
N ALA A 36 -4.29 4.30 2.67
CA ALA A 36 -5.56 4.79 3.22
C ALA A 36 -6.07 3.83 4.28
N SER A 37 -5.24 3.57 5.28
CA SER A 37 -5.51 2.57 6.30
C SER A 37 -5.44 3.17 7.69
N ASN A 38 -6.36 2.71 8.55
CA ASN A 38 -6.41 3.01 9.98
C ASN A 38 -5.44 2.14 10.79
N VAL A 39 -4.75 1.20 10.13
CA VAL A 39 -3.92 0.16 10.77
C VAL A 39 -2.49 0.11 10.23
N SER A 40 -2.09 1.00 9.31
CA SER A 40 -0.70 1.06 8.85
C SER A 40 -0.12 2.46 8.97
N VAL A 41 1.20 2.54 9.13
CA VAL A 41 1.92 3.79 9.45
C VAL A 41 2.57 4.36 8.19
N PRO A 42 2.52 5.68 7.92
CA PRO A 42 1.69 6.68 8.60
C PRO A 42 0.20 6.48 8.33
N PHE A 43 -0.63 6.89 9.29
CA PHE A 43 -2.09 6.88 9.13
C PHE A 43 -2.54 8.02 8.22
N GLY A 44 -3.63 7.80 7.49
CA GLY A 44 -4.30 8.83 6.70
C GLY A 44 -4.06 8.71 5.18
N HIS A 45 -4.72 9.60 4.44
CA HIS A 45 -4.76 9.62 2.97
C HIS A 45 -3.63 10.46 2.40
N THR A 46 -2.42 9.89 2.30
CA THR A 46 -1.25 10.63 1.84
C THR A 46 -0.40 9.83 0.86
N ILE A 47 0.30 10.55 -0.02
CA ILE A 47 1.30 10.00 -0.92
C ILE A 47 2.67 10.17 -0.28
N ILE A 48 3.38 9.07 -0.10
CA ILE A 48 4.71 9.03 0.49
C ILE A 48 5.67 8.23 -0.38
N SER A 49 6.97 8.43 -0.18
CA SER A 49 7.98 7.56 -0.77
C SER A 49 7.91 6.17 -0.14
N VAL A 50 8.07 5.12 -0.95
CA VAL A 50 8.15 3.75 -0.44
C VAL A 50 9.44 3.58 0.37
N ARG A 51 9.31 3.07 1.60
CA ARG A 51 10.40 2.78 2.52
C ARG A 51 10.01 1.64 3.47
N PRO A 52 10.97 1.00 4.18
CA PRO A 52 10.64 0.10 5.28
C PRO A 52 9.83 0.80 6.38
N GLY A 53 9.03 0.02 7.12
CA GLY A 53 8.18 0.52 8.21
C GLY A 53 6.79 0.98 7.79
N LEU A 54 6.34 0.60 6.58
CA LEU A 54 5.01 0.91 6.03
C LEU A 54 4.03 -0.27 6.14
N GLY A 55 4.32 -1.22 7.05
CA GLY A 55 3.44 -2.32 7.42
C GLY A 55 2.40 -1.92 8.46
N ILE A 56 1.85 -2.92 9.16
CA ILE A 56 0.89 -2.74 10.27
C ILE A 56 1.45 -1.93 11.45
N LYS A 57 2.78 -1.88 11.57
CA LYS A 57 3.54 -1.12 12.57
C LYS A 57 4.84 -0.63 11.94
N GLU A 58 5.49 0.34 12.57
CA GLU A 58 6.75 0.93 12.08
C GLU A 58 7.90 -0.06 11.98
N ASP A 59 7.87 -1.15 12.74
CA ASP A 59 8.85 -2.24 12.68
C ASP A 59 8.50 -3.29 11.60
N LYS A 60 7.41 -3.10 10.85
CA LYS A 60 6.92 -4.05 9.84
C LYS A 60 6.93 -3.48 8.43
N PHE A 61 6.96 -4.38 7.45
CA PHE A 61 6.79 -4.07 6.03
C PHE A 61 5.93 -5.13 5.34
N GLY A 62 5.43 -4.80 4.16
CA GLY A 62 4.64 -5.68 3.30
C GLY A 62 5.12 -5.73 1.86
N LEU A 63 4.21 -6.08 0.97
CA LEU A 63 4.51 -6.27 -0.45
C LEU A 63 4.98 -4.99 -1.14
N GLU A 64 4.73 -3.80 -0.55
CA GLU A 64 5.11 -2.53 -1.15
C GLU A 64 6.60 -2.44 -1.49
N LEU A 65 7.50 -3.04 -0.71
CA LEU A 65 8.94 -3.02 -1.02
C LEU A 65 9.27 -3.84 -2.26
N GLY A 66 8.68 -5.04 -2.38
CA GLY A 66 8.88 -5.92 -3.54
C GLY A 66 8.28 -5.32 -4.82
N ALA A 67 7.07 -4.77 -4.72
CA ALA A 67 6.40 -4.09 -5.81
C ALA A 67 7.19 -2.85 -6.27
N ALA A 68 7.71 -2.04 -5.34
CA ALA A 68 8.52 -0.89 -5.67
C ALA A 68 9.85 -1.26 -6.35
N ARG A 69 10.47 -2.36 -5.91
CA ARG A 69 11.66 -2.90 -6.58
C ARG A 69 11.36 -3.28 -8.04
N ALA A 70 10.21 -3.88 -8.31
CA ALA A 70 9.81 -4.26 -9.66
C ALA A 70 9.49 -3.06 -10.56
N CYS A 71 9.00 -1.96 -9.99
CA CYS A 71 8.61 -0.74 -10.72
C CYS A 71 9.72 0.31 -10.80
N ARG A 72 10.98 -0.05 -10.49
CA ARG A 72 12.09 0.91 -10.38
C ARG A 72 12.34 1.63 -11.70
N GLY A 73 12.48 2.96 -11.64
CA GLY A 73 12.75 3.79 -12.82
C GLY A 73 11.50 4.37 -13.50
N GLU A 74 10.31 4.05 -12.99
CA GLU A 74 9.05 4.59 -13.46
C GLU A 74 8.42 5.52 -12.42
N ARG A 75 7.63 6.52 -12.87
CA ARG A 75 6.77 7.30 -11.96
C ARG A 75 5.54 6.46 -11.62
N THR A 76 5.59 5.77 -10.48
CA THR A 76 4.61 4.76 -10.09
C THR A 76 3.97 5.10 -8.76
N CYS A 77 2.66 4.92 -8.64
CA CYS A 77 1.96 4.93 -7.36
C CYS A 77 1.41 3.54 -7.02
N LEU A 78 1.81 3.03 -5.88
CA LEU A 78 1.22 1.86 -5.26
C LEU A 78 0.10 2.35 -4.35
N ILE A 79 -1.14 1.94 -4.59
CA ILE A 79 -2.28 2.25 -3.73
C ILE A 79 -2.54 1.04 -2.85
N LYS A 80 -2.46 1.20 -1.53
CA LYS A 80 -2.54 0.08 -0.58
C LYS A 80 -3.77 0.20 0.31
N TYR A 81 -4.60 -0.85 0.29
CA TYR A 81 -5.75 -1.03 1.18
C TYR A 81 -5.83 -2.48 1.65
N ALA A 82 -5.56 -2.73 2.93
CA ALA A 82 -5.60 -4.06 3.49
C ALA A 82 -6.23 -4.08 4.88
N SER A 83 -6.86 -5.20 5.22
CA SER A 83 -7.65 -5.39 6.44
C SER A 83 -7.35 -6.76 7.02
N ASP A 84 -6.72 -6.81 8.19
CA ASP A 84 -6.28 -8.07 8.81
C ASP A 84 -7.45 -8.89 9.39
N GLY A 85 -7.29 -10.21 9.43
CA GLY A 85 -8.29 -11.13 9.98
C GLY A 85 -9.56 -11.24 9.13
N THR A 86 -9.46 -10.96 7.83
CA THR A 86 -10.61 -10.96 6.91
C THR A 86 -10.52 -12.10 5.91
N SER A 87 -11.68 -12.49 5.39
CA SER A 87 -11.81 -13.49 4.34
C SER A 87 -12.58 -12.94 3.14
N LEU A 88 -12.49 -13.58 1.99
CA LEU A 88 -13.17 -13.08 0.80
C LEU A 88 -14.69 -12.93 0.99
N TYR A 89 -15.32 -13.81 1.77
CA TYR A 89 -16.77 -13.85 1.94
C TYR A 89 -17.30 -12.85 2.98
N ASP A 90 -16.54 -12.53 4.03
CA ASP A 90 -17.03 -11.72 5.14
C ASP A 90 -16.94 -10.19 4.90
N ARG A 91 -15.91 -9.75 4.17
CA ARG A 91 -15.55 -8.33 4.07
C ARG A 91 -15.29 -7.85 2.64
N TRP A 92 -14.85 -8.75 1.77
CA TRP A 92 -14.41 -8.41 0.40
C TRP A 92 -15.41 -8.79 -0.69
N SER A 93 -16.56 -9.38 -0.32
CA SER A 93 -17.65 -9.61 -1.25
C SER A 93 -18.15 -8.29 -1.84
N PRO A 94 -18.76 -8.28 -3.05
CA PRO A 94 -19.30 -7.06 -3.64
C PRO A 94 -20.29 -6.37 -2.69
N GLY A 95 -20.01 -5.11 -2.34
CA GLY A 95 -20.79 -4.35 -1.35
C GLY A 95 -20.37 -4.56 0.11
N GLY A 96 -19.45 -5.48 0.38
CA GLY A 96 -18.80 -5.65 1.67
C GLY A 96 -17.96 -4.42 2.05
N ARG A 97 -17.77 -4.23 3.36
CA ARG A 97 -17.08 -3.05 3.93
C ARG A 97 -15.72 -2.82 3.29
N ASP A 98 -14.89 -3.85 3.22
CA ASP A 98 -13.49 -3.71 2.81
C ASP A 98 -13.38 -3.66 1.29
N PHE A 99 -14.32 -4.29 0.56
CA PHE A 99 -14.48 -4.07 -0.88
C PHE A 99 -14.77 -2.59 -1.20
N LEU A 100 -15.72 -1.98 -0.49
CA LEU A 100 -16.09 -0.58 -0.69
C LEU A 100 -14.95 0.36 -0.28
N GLY A 101 -14.31 0.12 0.87
CA GLY A 101 -13.18 0.91 1.32
C GLY A 101 -11.97 0.82 0.39
N MET A 102 -11.69 -0.37 -0.15
CA MET A 102 -10.67 -0.56 -1.19
C MET A 102 -10.98 0.24 -2.46
N LYS A 103 -12.24 0.18 -2.94
CA LYS A 103 -12.67 0.92 -4.13
C LYS A 103 -12.52 2.43 -3.93
N GLU A 104 -12.97 2.96 -2.79
CA GLU A 104 -12.83 4.37 -2.45
C GLU A 104 -11.36 4.79 -2.37
N THR A 105 -10.55 4.01 -1.66
CA THR A 105 -9.10 4.22 -1.54
C THR A 105 -8.40 4.27 -2.89
N PHE A 106 -8.74 3.36 -3.79
CA PHE A 106 -8.18 3.34 -5.14
C PHE A 106 -8.52 4.62 -5.91
N LEU A 107 -9.76 5.07 -5.87
CA LEU A 107 -10.19 6.29 -6.55
C LEU A 107 -9.51 7.54 -5.99
N LEU A 108 -9.42 7.65 -4.67
CA LEU A 108 -8.74 8.76 -4.00
C LEU A 108 -7.23 8.78 -4.30
N GLY A 109 -6.57 7.63 -4.22
CA GLY A 109 -5.13 7.52 -4.51
C GLY A 109 -4.81 7.85 -5.97
N MET A 110 -5.67 7.40 -6.90
CA MET A 110 -5.55 7.76 -8.31
C MET A 110 -5.68 9.27 -8.53
N ALA A 111 -6.67 9.91 -7.91
CA ALA A 111 -6.87 11.35 -8.02
C ALA A 111 -5.70 12.14 -7.42
N ALA A 112 -5.27 11.78 -6.21
CA ALA A 112 -4.16 12.42 -5.52
C ALA A 112 -2.86 12.33 -6.33
N PHE A 113 -2.55 11.17 -6.92
CA PHE A 113 -1.30 10.98 -7.64
C PHE A 113 -1.25 11.70 -8.99
N ARG A 114 -2.42 11.84 -9.63
CA ARG A 114 -2.58 12.67 -10.82
C ARG A 114 -2.41 14.15 -10.51
N ALA A 115 -2.93 14.62 -9.38
CA ALA A 115 -2.80 16.02 -8.97
C ALA A 115 -1.37 16.40 -8.55
N ALA A 116 -0.58 15.43 -8.05
CA ALA A 116 0.82 15.60 -7.67
C ALA A 116 1.81 15.54 -8.86
N GLY A 117 1.32 15.64 -10.11
CA GLY A 117 2.10 15.44 -11.34
C GLY A 117 1.94 16.58 -12.32
#